data_AF-A0A8C6HJZ7-F1
#
_entry.id   AF-A0A8C6HJZ7-F1
#
_cell.length_a   1.000
_cell.length_b   1.000
_cell.length_c   1.000
_cell.angle_alpha   90.00
_cell.angle_beta   90.00
_cell.angle_gamma   90.00
#
_symmetry.space_group_name_H-M   'P 1'
#
loop_
_entity.id
_entity.type
_entity.pdbx_description
1 polymer ?
#
loop_
_entity_poly.entity_id
_entity_poly.type
_entity_poly.pdbx_seq_one_letter_code
_entity_poly.pdbx_strand_id
1 'polypeptide(L)'
;MDHHVSTIKPRRIQNQNVIHRLERRRISSGKAGTHWHQVRVFHQNVFPNFTVVNVEKPPCFLRKFSPDGRYFIAFSSDQTSLEIYEYQGCQAAEDLLQGYEGEILSNGNDQRSVSIRGRLFERFFVLLHITNVAANGEHLNRECSLFTDDCRCVIVGSAAYLPDEPHPPFYEVYRNSESVTPNPRSPLEDYSLHIIDLHTGRLCDTRTFKCDKVVLSHNQGLYLYKNILAILSVQQQTIHVFQVTPEGTFIDVRTIGRFCYEDDLLTVSAVFPEVQRDSQTGMANPFRDPFINSLKHRLLVYLWRRAEQDGSAMAKRRFFQYFDQLRQLRMWKMQLLDENHLFIKYTSEDVVTLRVTDPSQASFFVVYNMVTTEVIAVFENTSDELLELFENFCDLFRNATLHSEVQFPCSASSNNFARQIQRRLALIPELRRSSCLDCPGVDYSFRVFRSIQFHVPILDPWDFWKLEFDGSGPGFQGSCSQDSVIVSGVPSASLQPSLSFFMCF
;
A
#
# COMPACT_ATOMS: atom_id res chain seq x y z
N MET A 1 20.11 11.10 44.25
CA MET A 1 18.88 11.20 43.45
C MET A 1 18.94 10.03 42.50
N ASP A 2 18.24 8.95 42.83
CA ASP A 2 18.46 7.69 42.14
C ASP A 2 17.60 7.64 40.88
N HIS A 3 18.26 7.58 39.73
CA HIS A 3 17.59 7.42 38.45
C HIS A 3 16.95 6.03 38.39
N HIS A 4 15.64 6.00 38.60
CA HIS A 4 14.85 4.79 38.51
C HIS A 4 14.75 4.34 37.04
N VAL A 5 15.77 3.61 36.57
CA VAL A 5 15.73 2.96 35.26
C VAL A 5 14.53 2.01 35.25
N SER A 6 13.51 2.34 34.44
CA SER A 6 12.28 1.58 34.30
C SER A 6 12.56 0.28 33.55
N THR A 7 13.08 -0.71 34.28
CA THR A 7 13.42 -2.04 33.75
C THR A 7 12.14 -2.65 33.17
N ILE A 8 12.12 -2.84 31.85
CA ILE A 8 10.97 -3.40 31.12
C ILE A 8 10.70 -4.80 31.67
N LYS A 9 9.65 -4.94 32.50
CA LYS A 9 9.30 -6.21 33.11
C LYS A 9 8.88 -7.20 32.01
N PRO A 10 9.54 -8.36 31.86
CA PRO A 10 9.19 -9.31 30.82
C PRO A 10 7.76 -9.79 31.01
N ARG A 11 6.94 -9.66 29.96
CA ARG A 11 5.52 -10.00 29.99
C ARG A 11 5.35 -11.50 30.25
N ARG A 12 4.71 -11.86 31.36
CA ARG A 12 4.39 -13.26 31.69
C ARG A 12 3.54 -13.87 30.58
N ILE A 13 4.10 -14.84 29.87
CA ILE A 13 3.42 -15.59 28.83
C ILE A 13 2.31 -16.43 29.48
N GLN A 14 1.08 -16.30 28.99
CA GLN A 14 -0.05 -17.12 29.46
C GLN A 14 -0.01 -18.50 28.81
N ASN A 15 -0.53 -19.52 29.51
CA ASN A 15 -0.60 -20.91 29.03
C ASN A 15 -1.03 -20.97 27.55
N GLN A 16 -0.25 -21.69 26.73
CA GLN A 16 -0.43 -21.84 25.30
C GLN A 16 -1.13 -23.16 24.91
N ASN A 17 -1.46 -24.03 25.86
CA ASN A 17 -2.20 -25.25 25.56
C ASN A 17 -3.59 -24.91 24.97
N VAL A 18 -3.90 -25.48 23.79
CA VAL A 18 -5.15 -25.22 23.04
C VAL A 18 -6.38 -25.67 23.82
N ILE A 19 -6.34 -26.85 24.44
CA ILE A 19 -7.44 -27.40 25.27
C ILE A 19 -7.75 -26.44 26.42
N HIS A 20 -6.72 -25.99 27.15
CA HIS A 20 -6.89 -25.03 28.24
C HIS A 20 -7.48 -23.69 27.75
N ARG A 21 -7.11 -23.21 26.56
CA ARG A 21 -7.70 -21.96 26.00
C ARG A 21 -9.13 -22.19 25.50
N LEU A 22 -9.45 -23.35 24.94
CA LEU A 22 -10.78 -23.74 24.50
C LEU A 22 -11.75 -23.85 25.69
N GLU A 23 -11.32 -24.50 26.77
CA GLU A 23 -12.11 -24.62 28.00
C GLU A 23 -12.31 -23.26 28.68
N ARG A 24 -11.26 -22.42 28.69
CA ARG A 24 -11.39 -21.03 29.15
C ARG A 24 -12.37 -20.21 28.31
N ARG A 25 -12.43 -20.43 26.99
CA ARG A 25 -13.41 -19.78 26.08
C ARG A 25 -14.84 -20.27 26.32
N ARG A 26 -15.03 -21.55 26.67
CA ARG A 26 -16.35 -22.10 27.08
C ARG A 26 -16.85 -21.48 28.40
N ILE A 27 -15.95 -21.32 29.37
CA ILE A 27 -16.31 -20.91 30.74
C ILE A 27 -16.32 -19.37 30.91
N SER A 28 -15.58 -18.62 30.08
CA SER A 28 -15.45 -17.16 30.23
C SER A 28 -15.34 -16.43 28.89
N SER A 29 -16.24 -15.47 28.69
CA SER A 29 -16.16 -14.46 27.62
C SER A 29 -15.15 -13.34 27.91
N GLY A 30 -14.46 -13.40 29.05
CA GLY A 30 -13.52 -12.39 29.54
C GLY A 30 -14.14 -10.99 29.74
N LYS A 31 -13.32 -9.94 29.60
CA LYS A 31 -13.77 -8.56 29.84
C LYS A 31 -14.58 -8.02 28.66
N ALA A 32 -15.58 -7.18 28.93
CA ALA A 32 -16.33 -6.45 27.90
C ALA A 32 -15.36 -5.74 26.92
N GLY A 33 -15.70 -5.75 25.62
CA GLY A 33 -14.86 -5.20 24.55
C GLY A 33 -13.60 -6.02 24.20
N THR A 34 -13.27 -7.10 24.92
CA THR A 34 -12.05 -7.90 24.66
C THR A 34 -12.26 -9.17 23.83
N HIS A 35 -13.48 -9.41 23.33
CA HIS A 35 -13.83 -10.61 22.54
C HIS A 35 -12.83 -10.87 21.40
N TRP A 36 -12.60 -9.88 20.54
CA TRP A 36 -11.67 -9.99 19.41
C TRP A 36 -10.23 -10.30 19.83
N HIS A 37 -9.77 -9.71 20.93
CA HIS A 37 -8.42 -9.98 21.44
C HIS A 37 -8.30 -11.44 21.91
N GLN A 38 -9.32 -11.98 22.59
CA GLN A 38 -9.34 -13.38 23.02
C GLN A 38 -9.41 -14.34 21.83
N VAL A 39 -10.23 -14.04 20.82
CA VAL A 39 -10.33 -14.81 19.57
C VAL A 39 -8.99 -14.85 18.83
N ARG A 40 -8.31 -13.70 18.63
CA ARG A 40 -6.97 -13.68 18.00
C ARG A 40 -5.94 -14.44 18.83
N VAL A 41 -5.93 -14.28 20.15
CA VAL A 41 -5.02 -15.01 21.05
C VAL A 41 -5.29 -16.52 21.02
N PHE A 42 -6.53 -16.97 20.84
CA PHE A 42 -6.83 -18.40 20.65
C PHE A 42 -6.23 -18.93 19.34
N HIS A 43 -6.48 -18.26 18.21
CA HIS A 43 -6.02 -18.71 16.89
C HIS A 43 -4.49 -18.67 16.69
N GLN A 44 -3.74 -17.91 17.50
CA GLN A 44 -2.26 -18.00 17.53
C GLN A 44 -1.73 -19.41 17.85
N ASN A 45 -2.56 -20.27 18.43
CA ASN A 45 -2.19 -21.62 18.83
C ASN A 45 -2.96 -22.71 18.04
N VAL A 46 -3.83 -22.31 17.11
CA VAL A 46 -4.50 -23.20 16.17
C VAL A 46 -3.67 -23.20 14.90
N PHE A 47 -3.11 -24.35 14.57
CA PHE A 47 -2.34 -24.58 13.35
C PHE A 47 -3.10 -25.55 12.44
N PRO A 48 -2.91 -25.49 11.11
CA PRO A 48 -3.50 -26.47 10.20
C PRO A 48 -3.05 -27.88 10.60
N ASN A 49 -4.02 -28.77 10.79
CA ASN A 49 -3.82 -30.18 11.14
C ASN A 49 -3.38 -31.04 9.95
N PHE A 50 -3.54 -30.51 8.73
CA PHE A 50 -3.19 -31.17 7.49
C PHE A 50 -2.74 -30.13 6.45
N THR A 51 -1.66 -30.42 5.71
CA THR A 51 -1.17 -29.55 4.64
C THR A 51 -1.10 -30.31 3.32
N VAL A 52 -1.74 -29.78 2.27
CA VAL A 52 -1.60 -30.32 0.91
C VAL A 52 -0.74 -29.38 0.09
N VAL A 53 0.30 -29.91 -0.54
CA VAL A 53 1.25 -29.14 -1.35
C VAL A 53 1.00 -29.42 -2.84
N ASN A 54 1.18 -28.41 -3.70
CA ASN A 54 0.97 -28.50 -5.15
C ASN A 54 -0.45 -28.98 -5.51
N VAL A 55 -1.47 -28.35 -4.90
CA VAL A 55 -2.87 -28.46 -5.33
C VAL A 55 -2.96 -27.97 -6.78
N GLU A 56 -3.66 -28.72 -7.63
CA GLU A 56 -3.87 -28.30 -9.02
C GLU A 56 -4.87 -27.14 -9.04
N LYS A 57 -4.61 -26.13 -9.87
CA LYS A 57 -5.43 -24.93 -9.97
C LYS A 57 -5.71 -24.61 -11.45
N PRO A 58 -6.82 -23.90 -11.76
CA PRO A 58 -7.07 -23.40 -13.09
C PRO A 58 -5.95 -22.48 -13.63
N PRO A 59 -5.91 -22.25 -14.95
CA PRO A 59 -4.94 -21.37 -15.62
C PRO A 59 -5.27 -19.88 -15.37
N CYS A 60 -5.15 -19.46 -14.11
CA CYS A 60 -5.39 -18.09 -13.66
C CYS A 60 -4.40 -17.67 -12.55
N PHE A 61 -4.28 -16.37 -12.32
CA PHE A 61 -3.44 -15.75 -11.31
C PHE A 61 -4.30 -15.42 -10.08
N LEU A 62 -4.25 -16.32 -9.11
CA LEU A 62 -4.95 -16.21 -7.84
C LEU A 62 -4.45 -14.98 -7.07
N ARG A 63 -5.36 -14.10 -6.60
CA ARG A 63 -4.96 -12.80 -6.03
C ARG A 63 -5.23 -12.68 -4.53
N LYS A 64 -6.50 -12.61 -4.10
CA LYS A 64 -6.87 -12.43 -2.68
C LYS A 64 -8.35 -12.74 -2.43
N PHE A 65 -8.69 -12.95 -1.15
CA PHE A 65 -10.07 -12.98 -0.67
C PHE A 65 -10.65 -11.57 -0.58
N SER A 66 -11.97 -11.45 -0.76
CA SER A 66 -12.75 -10.29 -0.31
C SER A 66 -12.63 -10.12 1.22
N PRO A 67 -12.86 -8.91 1.77
CA PRO A 67 -12.59 -8.65 3.19
C PRO A 67 -13.52 -9.41 4.16
N ASP A 68 -14.70 -9.82 3.69
CA ASP A 68 -15.65 -10.69 4.39
C ASP A 68 -15.31 -12.20 4.25
N GLY A 69 -14.33 -12.55 3.43
CA GLY A 69 -13.85 -13.92 3.20
C GLY A 69 -14.76 -14.79 2.34
N ARG A 70 -15.84 -14.25 1.75
CA ARG A 70 -16.80 -15.03 0.94
C ARG A 70 -16.34 -15.26 -0.48
N TYR A 71 -15.75 -14.25 -1.09
CA TYR A 71 -15.30 -14.29 -2.48
C TYR A 71 -13.78 -14.38 -2.55
N PHE A 72 -13.29 -15.04 -3.59
CA PHE A 72 -11.88 -15.12 -3.92
C PHE A 72 -11.69 -14.69 -5.37
N ILE A 73 -10.84 -13.70 -5.60
CA ILE A 73 -10.60 -13.14 -6.93
C ILE A 73 -9.32 -13.71 -7.55
N ALA A 74 -9.39 -14.00 -8.84
CA ALA A 74 -8.24 -14.33 -9.68
C ALA A 74 -8.32 -13.58 -11.01
N PHE A 75 -7.18 -13.37 -11.66
CA PHE A 75 -7.10 -12.85 -13.02
C PHE A 75 -6.91 -14.00 -14.00
N SER A 76 -7.59 -13.98 -15.14
CA SER A 76 -7.42 -14.99 -16.18
C SER A 76 -5.97 -15.04 -16.70
N SER A 77 -5.54 -16.15 -17.30
CA SER A 77 -4.14 -16.32 -17.77
C SER A 77 -3.73 -15.33 -18.86
N ASP A 78 -4.68 -14.87 -19.67
CA ASP A 78 -4.52 -13.83 -20.69
C ASP A 78 -4.62 -12.40 -20.14
N GLN A 79 -4.99 -12.23 -18.85
CA GLN A 79 -5.18 -10.96 -18.15
C GLN A 79 -6.29 -10.07 -18.75
N THR A 80 -7.27 -10.64 -19.46
CA THR A 80 -8.41 -9.89 -19.97
C THR A 80 -9.56 -9.79 -18.96
N SER A 81 -9.69 -10.80 -18.10
CA SER A 81 -10.88 -11.06 -17.31
C SER A 81 -10.59 -11.26 -15.83
N LEU A 82 -11.56 -10.88 -14.99
CA LEU A 82 -11.57 -11.19 -13.57
C LEU A 82 -12.47 -12.40 -13.30
N GLU A 83 -11.90 -13.44 -12.71
CA GLU A 83 -12.60 -14.63 -12.23
C GLU A 83 -12.97 -14.45 -10.75
N ILE A 84 -14.23 -14.67 -10.42
CA ILE A 84 -14.78 -14.51 -9.08
C ILE A 84 -15.29 -15.87 -8.59
N TYR A 85 -14.65 -16.38 -7.55
CA TYR A 85 -14.96 -17.66 -6.93
C TYR A 85 -15.67 -17.46 -5.58
N GLU A 86 -16.63 -18.32 -5.24
CA GLU A 86 -17.21 -18.42 -3.90
C GLU A 86 -16.44 -19.44 -3.06
N TYR A 87 -16.06 -19.05 -1.84
CA TYR A 87 -15.36 -19.92 -0.90
C TYR A 87 -16.33 -20.77 -0.08
N GLN A 88 -16.28 -22.09 -0.29
CA GLN A 88 -17.16 -23.07 0.36
C GLN A 88 -16.75 -23.44 1.80
N GLY A 89 -15.67 -22.86 2.32
CA GLY A 89 -15.21 -23.06 3.70
C GLY A 89 -14.31 -24.28 3.93
N CYS A 90 -13.67 -24.32 5.10
CA CYS A 90 -12.62 -25.28 5.45
C CYS A 90 -13.06 -26.76 5.44
N GLN A 91 -14.37 -27.03 5.50
CA GLN A 91 -14.96 -28.37 5.56
C GLN A 91 -15.27 -28.95 4.17
N ALA A 92 -15.23 -28.14 3.10
CA ALA A 92 -15.72 -28.54 1.77
C ALA A 92 -14.96 -29.71 1.10
N ALA A 93 -13.79 -30.07 1.63
CA ALA A 93 -12.98 -31.21 1.19
C ALA A 93 -12.67 -32.21 2.33
N GLU A 94 -13.41 -32.17 3.45
CA GLU A 94 -13.24 -33.14 4.55
C GLU A 94 -13.43 -34.58 4.07
N ASP A 95 -14.41 -34.81 3.19
CA ASP A 95 -14.70 -36.11 2.56
C ASP A 95 -13.50 -36.69 1.79
N LEU A 96 -12.76 -35.84 1.08
CA LEU A 96 -11.58 -36.24 0.29
C LEU A 96 -10.40 -36.67 1.17
N LEU A 97 -10.34 -36.19 2.42
CA LEU A 97 -9.25 -36.43 3.35
C LEU A 97 -9.55 -37.56 4.36
N GLN A 98 -10.77 -38.10 4.38
CA GLN A 98 -11.13 -39.21 5.27
C GLN A 98 -10.28 -40.46 5.02
N GLY A 99 -9.72 -41.04 6.09
CA GLY A 99 -8.86 -42.22 6.01
C GLY A 99 -7.53 -41.95 5.29
N TYR A 100 -6.97 -40.75 5.42
CA TYR A 100 -5.56 -40.47 5.16
C TYR A 100 -4.83 -40.31 6.49
N GLU A 101 -3.85 -41.17 6.78
CA GLU A 101 -3.03 -41.06 7.99
C GLU A 101 -1.75 -40.27 7.67
N GLY A 102 -1.62 -39.08 8.28
CA GLY A 102 -0.45 -38.22 8.13
C GLY A 102 -0.78 -36.73 8.31
N GLU A 103 0.25 -35.89 8.38
CA GLU A 103 0.12 -34.43 8.55
C GLU A 103 0.30 -33.65 7.23
N ILE A 104 0.94 -34.26 6.23
CA ILE A 104 1.28 -33.60 4.95
C ILE A 104 1.04 -34.55 3.77
N LEU A 105 0.25 -34.10 2.79
CA LEU A 105 0.15 -34.71 1.47
C LEU A 105 1.08 -33.96 0.51
N SER A 106 2.26 -34.54 0.29
CA SER A 106 3.31 -34.03 -0.60
C SER A 106 3.21 -34.65 -2.01
N ASN A 107 4.25 -34.56 -2.82
CA ASN A 107 4.31 -35.09 -4.20
C ASN A 107 4.40 -36.64 -4.27
N GLY A 108 3.55 -37.35 -3.52
CA GLY A 108 3.33 -38.79 -3.72
C GLY A 108 2.67 -39.03 -5.08
N ASN A 109 3.25 -39.94 -5.86
CA ASN A 109 2.73 -40.33 -7.19
C ASN A 109 1.55 -41.32 -7.11
N ASP A 110 1.02 -41.58 -5.92
CA ASP A 110 -0.14 -42.45 -5.73
C ASP A 110 -1.38 -41.87 -6.42
N GLN A 111 -2.13 -42.72 -7.12
CA GLN A 111 -3.34 -42.30 -7.86
C GLN A 111 -4.35 -41.56 -6.96
N ARG A 112 -4.45 -41.94 -5.68
CA ARG A 112 -5.28 -41.27 -4.67
C ARG A 112 -4.78 -39.86 -4.36
N SER A 113 -3.47 -39.68 -4.19
CA SER A 113 -2.81 -38.39 -3.90
C SER A 113 -2.87 -37.42 -5.09
N VAL A 114 -2.82 -37.92 -6.33
CA VAL A 114 -3.10 -37.12 -7.54
C VAL A 114 -4.58 -36.71 -7.59
N SER A 115 -5.51 -37.67 -7.41
CA SER A 115 -6.95 -37.38 -7.47
C SER A 115 -7.42 -36.38 -6.39
N ILE A 116 -6.82 -36.39 -5.21
CA ILE A 116 -7.10 -35.40 -4.15
C ILE A 116 -6.61 -34.01 -4.58
N ARG A 117 -5.36 -33.89 -5.07
CA ARG A 117 -4.78 -32.60 -5.52
C ARG A 117 -5.53 -31.98 -6.68
N GLY A 118 -6.05 -32.78 -7.62
CA GLY A 118 -6.88 -32.31 -8.73
C GLY A 118 -8.22 -31.72 -8.30
N ARG A 119 -8.86 -32.28 -7.26
CA ARG A 119 -10.23 -31.91 -6.86
C ARG A 119 -10.33 -30.88 -5.75
N LEU A 120 -9.24 -30.63 -5.01
CA LEU A 120 -9.26 -29.72 -3.85
C LEU A 120 -9.64 -28.29 -4.21
N PHE A 121 -9.14 -27.75 -5.32
CA PHE A 121 -9.44 -26.37 -5.71
C PHE A 121 -10.94 -26.18 -6.01
N GLU A 122 -11.52 -27.05 -6.85
CA GLU A 122 -12.95 -27.02 -7.20
C GLU A 122 -13.88 -27.24 -6.01
N ARG A 123 -13.43 -27.97 -4.97
CA ARG A 123 -14.17 -28.14 -3.71
C ARG A 123 -14.20 -26.86 -2.87
N PHE A 124 -13.07 -26.16 -2.75
CA PHE A 124 -12.99 -24.94 -1.94
C PHE A 124 -13.53 -23.71 -2.67
N PHE A 125 -13.39 -23.65 -4.00
CA PHE A 125 -13.67 -22.48 -4.82
C PHE A 125 -14.60 -22.83 -5.98
N VAL A 126 -15.87 -22.43 -5.85
CA VAL A 126 -16.85 -22.56 -6.93
C VAL A 126 -16.80 -21.29 -7.77
N LEU A 127 -16.47 -21.41 -9.05
CA LEU A 127 -16.47 -20.26 -9.97
C LEU A 127 -17.91 -19.75 -10.14
N LEU A 128 -18.16 -18.51 -9.74
CA LEU A 128 -19.46 -17.86 -9.93
C LEU A 128 -19.51 -17.06 -11.24
N HIS A 129 -18.51 -16.20 -11.44
CA HIS A 129 -18.53 -15.20 -12.52
C HIS A 129 -17.16 -15.07 -13.19
N ILE A 130 -17.19 -14.86 -14.51
CA ILE A 130 -16.04 -14.38 -15.28
C ILE A 130 -16.45 -13.03 -15.86
N THR A 131 -15.82 -11.95 -15.40
CA THR A 131 -16.05 -10.60 -15.89
C THR A 131 -14.97 -10.27 -16.90
N ASN A 132 -15.30 -10.14 -18.19
CA ASN A 132 -14.34 -9.60 -19.16
C ASN A 132 -14.24 -8.08 -18.97
N VAL A 133 -13.03 -7.57 -18.78
CA VAL A 133 -12.75 -6.17 -18.44
C VAL A 133 -11.97 -5.49 -19.55
N ALA A 134 -10.86 -6.11 -19.95
CA ALA A 134 -9.89 -5.58 -20.88
C ALA A 134 -10.12 -6.14 -22.30
N ALA A 135 -11.23 -5.74 -22.91
CA ALA A 135 -11.63 -6.21 -24.25
C ALA A 135 -10.82 -5.57 -25.41
N ASN A 136 -10.13 -4.45 -25.15
CA ASN A 136 -9.54 -3.58 -26.18
C ASN A 136 -8.00 -3.67 -26.29
N GLY A 137 -7.41 -4.83 -25.99
CA GLY A 137 -5.93 -5.00 -25.99
C GLY A 137 -5.23 -4.40 -24.78
N GLU A 138 -5.99 -3.95 -23.77
CA GLU A 138 -5.50 -3.70 -22.42
C GLU A 138 -5.11 -5.03 -21.73
N HIS A 139 -4.28 -4.96 -20.69
CA HIS A 139 -4.01 -6.08 -19.78
C HIS A 139 -4.26 -5.67 -18.32
N LEU A 140 -5.00 -6.48 -17.58
CA LEU A 140 -5.22 -6.30 -16.14
C LEU A 140 -3.91 -6.49 -15.37
N ASN A 141 -3.56 -5.51 -14.54
CA ASN A 141 -2.44 -5.63 -13.62
C ASN A 141 -2.84 -6.56 -12.47
N ARG A 142 -2.22 -7.75 -12.42
CA ARG A 142 -2.49 -8.83 -11.44
C ARG A 142 -2.34 -8.42 -9.99
N GLU A 143 -1.62 -7.32 -9.71
CA GLU A 143 -1.41 -6.82 -8.36
C GLU A 143 -2.38 -5.69 -8.01
N CYS A 144 -2.96 -5.03 -9.00
CA CYS A 144 -3.88 -3.92 -8.82
C CYS A 144 -5.27 -4.42 -8.40
N SER A 145 -5.59 -4.24 -7.13
CA SER A 145 -6.88 -4.69 -6.57
C SER A 145 -7.17 -3.99 -5.24
N LEU A 146 -8.27 -3.23 -5.19
CA LEU A 146 -8.79 -2.55 -4.00
C LEU A 146 -10.26 -2.99 -3.81
N PHE A 147 -10.70 -3.23 -2.58
CA PHE A 147 -12.11 -3.56 -2.30
C PHE A 147 -12.79 -2.36 -1.64
N THR A 148 -14.08 -2.19 -1.88
CA THR A 148 -14.90 -1.28 -1.08
C THR A 148 -15.15 -1.84 0.32
N ASP A 149 -15.36 -0.95 1.32
CA ASP A 149 -15.58 -1.33 2.72
C ASP A 149 -16.80 -2.25 2.93
N ASP A 150 -17.84 -2.08 2.09
CA ASP A 150 -19.04 -2.92 2.08
C ASP A 150 -18.82 -4.32 1.47
N CYS A 151 -17.60 -4.62 1.02
CA CYS A 151 -17.20 -5.87 0.37
C CYS A 151 -17.96 -6.21 -0.92
N ARG A 152 -18.74 -5.26 -1.46
CA ARG A 152 -19.59 -5.46 -2.63
C ARG A 152 -18.82 -5.35 -3.94
N CYS A 153 -17.87 -4.43 -4.01
CA CYS A 153 -17.19 -4.04 -5.24
C CYS A 153 -15.68 -4.22 -5.14
N VAL A 154 -15.05 -4.53 -6.28
CA VAL A 154 -13.60 -4.52 -6.45
C VAL A 154 -13.21 -3.54 -7.54
N ILE A 155 -12.19 -2.74 -7.27
CA ILE A 155 -11.51 -1.87 -8.23
C ILE A 155 -10.28 -2.62 -8.72
N VAL A 156 -10.16 -2.80 -10.03
CA VAL A 156 -8.98 -3.36 -10.71
C VAL A 156 -8.46 -2.37 -11.74
N GLY A 157 -7.16 -2.42 -12.01
CA GLY A 157 -6.51 -1.55 -13.00
C GLY A 157 -5.98 -2.35 -14.18
N SER A 158 -6.17 -1.83 -15.38
CA SER A 158 -5.56 -2.30 -16.62
C SER A 158 -4.57 -1.27 -17.17
N ALA A 159 -3.72 -1.72 -18.08
CA ALA A 159 -2.85 -0.86 -18.89
C ALA A 159 -2.87 -1.32 -20.35
N ALA A 160 -2.94 -0.38 -21.28
CA ALA A 160 -2.64 -0.59 -22.70
C ALA A 160 -1.32 0.09 -23.06
N TYR A 161 -0.49 -0.61 -23.82
CA TYR A 161 0.69 -0.01 -24.44
C TYR A 161 0.27 0.96 -25.54
N LEU A 162 0.85 2.16 -25.53
CA LEU A 162 0.73 3.08 -26.66
C LEU A 162 1.49 2.52 -27.87
N PRO A 163 0.95 2.65 -29.09
CA PRO A 163 1.67 2.28 -30.30
C PRO A 163 2.84 3.25 -30.55
N ASP A 164 3.94 2.74 -31.10
CA ASP A 164 5.11 3.57 -31.47
C ASP A 164 4.76 4.63 -32.54
N GLU A 165 3.80 4.33 -33.42
CA GLU A 165 3.27 5.28 -34.41
C GLU A 165 1.74 5.21 -34.51
N PRO A 166 1.03 6.35 -34.60
CA PRO A 166 1.53 7.72 -34.43
C PRO A 166 1.91 8.00 -32.97
N HIS A 167 2.99 8.76 -32.76
CA HIS A 167 3.36 9.22 -31.42
C HIS A 167 2.22 10.05 -30.79
N PRO A 168 1.99 9.94 -29.47
CA PRO A 168 0.94 10.70 -28.79
C PRO A 168 1.15 12.22 -28.95
N PRO A 169 0.08 13.02 -29.10
CA PRO A 169 0.19 14.46 -29.24
C PRO A 169 0.93 15.09 -28.05
N PHE A 170 1.79 16.08 -28.33
CA PHE A 170 2.62 16.73 -27.30
C PHE A 170 1.82 17.19 -26.07
N TYR A 171 0.65 17.78 -26.28
CA TYR A 171 -0.22 18.29 -25.22
C TYR A 171 -1.07 17.22 -24.51
N GLU A 172 -1.11 15.97 -25.01
CA GLU A 172 -1.67 14.86 -24.26
C GLU A 172 -0.67 14.32 -23.23
N VAL A 173 0.63 14.35 -23.56
CA VAL A 173 1.76 13.94 -22.71
C VAL A 173 2.15 15.02 -21.69
N TYR A 174 2.15 16.29 -22.08
CA TYR A 174 2.59 17.43 -21.28
C TYR A 174 1.41 18.36 -20.96
N ARG A 175 0.66 18.02 -19.91
CA ARG A 175 -0.60 18.70 -19.53
C ARG A 175 -0.45 19.84 -18.53
N ASN A 176 0.75 20.09 -18.01
CA ASN A 176 1.09 21.25 -17.19
C ASN A 176 2.61 21.44 -17.11
N SER A 177 3.07 22.59 -16.61
CA SER A 177 4.49 22.99 -16.52
C SER A 177 5.35 22.10 -15.61
N GLU A 178 4.75 21.24 -14.79
CA GLU A 178 5.46 20.28 -13.95
C GLU A 178 5.43 18.85 -14.51
N SER A 179 4.74 18.62 -15.63
CA SER A 179 4.70 17.31 -16.28
C SER A 179 6.10 16.78 -16.53
N VAL A 180 6.29 15.51 -16.22
CA VAL A 180 7.60 14.87 -16.14
C VAL A 180 8.10 14.52 -17.54
N THR A 181 9.42 14.54 -17.75
CA THR A 181 10.02 14.12 -19.02
C THR A 181 9.99 12.58 -19.13
N PRO A 182 9.23 11.97 -20.08
CA PRO A 182 9.12 10.52 -20.17
C PRO A 182 10.49 9.83 -20.33
N ASN A 183 10.62 8.64 -19.78
CA ASN A 183 11.83 7.82 -19.92
C ASN A 183 11.61 6.78 -21.03
N PRO A 184 12.42 6.74 -22.10
CA PRO A 184 12.30 5.72 -23.14
C PRO A 184 12.38 4.27 -22.64
N ARG A 185 12.97 4.02 -21.45
CA ARG A 185 13.01 2.69 -20.82
C ARG A 185 11.73 2.32 -20.04
N SER A 186 10.84 3.28 -19.83
CA SER A 186 9.59 3.14 -19.08
C SER A 186 8.52 3.96 -19.82
N PRO A 187 7.96 3.41 -20.92
CA PRO A 187 7.00 4.13 -21.75
C PRO A 187 5.76 4.53 -20.95
N LEU A 188 5.06 5.51 -21.50
CA LEU A 188 3.72 5.88 -21.06
C LEU A 188 2.72 4.85 -21.57
N GLU A 189 1.68 4.64 -20.79
CA GLU A 189 0.62 3.66 -21.04
C GLU A 189 -0.73 4.37 -20.85
N ASP A 190 -1.76 3.87 -21.52
CA ASP A 190 -3.15 4.26 -21.24
C ASP A 190 -3.65 3.36 -20.11
N TYR A 191 -3.89 3.93 -18.92
CA TYR A 191 -4.32 3.19 -17.74
C TYR A 191 -5.84 3.30 -17.56
N SER A 192 -6.55 2.18 -17.43
CA SER A 192 -7.98 2.18 -17.09
C SER A 192 -8.20 1.59 -15.69
N LEU A 193 -9.03 2.23 -14.87
CA LEU A 193 -9.55 1.65 -13.63
C LEU A 193 -11.00 1.24 -13.81
N HIS A 194 -11.34 0.07 -13.30
CA HIS A 194 -12.63 -0.58 -13.51
C HIS A 194 -13.23 -0.98 -12.15
N ILE A 195 -14.51 -0.67 -11.92
CA ILE A 195 -15.26 -1.20 -10.77
C ILE A 195 -16.08 -2.40 -11.22
N ILE A 196 -16.01 -3.49 -10.46
CA ILE A 196 -16.76 -4.73 -10.69
C ILE A 196 -17.55 -5.08 -9.43
N ASP A 197 -18.86 -5.30 -9.56
CA ASP A 197 -19.72 -5.80 -8.49
C ASP A 197 -19.51 -7.33 -8.33
N LEU A 198 -19.04 -7.75 -7.15
CA LEU A 198 -18.65 -9.13 -6.84
C LEU A 198 -19.84 -10.09 -6.75
N HIS A 199 -21.04 -9.58 -6.40
CA HIS A 199 -22.25 -10.40 -6.29
C HIS A 199 -22.83 -10.75 -7.66
N THR A 200 -22.71 -9.84 -8.63
CA THR A 200 -23.33 -9.96 -9.96
C THR A 200 -22.34 -10.25 -11.09
N GLY A 201 -21.03 -10.10 -10.86
CA GLY A 201 -20.01 -10.28 -11.90
C GLY A 201 -20.09 -9.23 -13.01
N ARG A 202 -20.58 -8.02 -12.69
CA ARG A 202 -20.79 -6.95 -13.67
C ARG A 202 -19.75 -5.86 -13.53
N LEU A 203 -19.16 -5.48 -14.66
CA LEU A 203 -18.43 -4.22 -14.81
C LEU A 203 -19.41 -3.05 -14.66
N CYS A 204 -19.21 -2.20 -13.66
CA CYS A 204 -20.11 -1.12 -13.27
C CYS A 204 -19.72 0.23 -13.89
N ASP A 205 -18.44 0.59 -13.81
CA ASP A 205 -17.91 1.86 -14.33
C ASP A 205 -16.43 1.72 -14.70
N THR A 206 -15.91 2.65 -15.50
CA THR A 206 -14.51 2.68 -15.94
C THR A 206 -14.00 4.13 -16.10
N ARG A 207 -12.77 4.41 -15.64
CA ARG A 207 -12.08 5.70 -15.80
C ARG A 207 -10.71 5.48 -16.42
N THR A 208 -10.40 6.21 -17.49
CA THR A 208 -9.17 6.03 -18.29
C THR A 208 -8.28 7.27 -18.23
N PHE A 209 -7.00 7.04 -17.96
CA PHE A 209 -5.92 8.03 -17.88
C PHE A 209 -4.98 7.82 -19.06
N LYS A 210 -5.10 8.69 -20.07
CA LYS A 210 -4.30 8.59 -21.30
C LYS A 210 -2.90 9.17 -21.16
N CYS A 211 -1.93 8.53 -21.81
CA CYS A 211 -0.55 8.98 -21.90
C CYS A 211 0.05 9.34 -20.53
N ASP A 212 -0.15 8.44 -19.56
CA ASP A 212 0.18 8.70 -18.16
C ASP A 212 1.23 7.70 -17.63
N LYS A 213 1.61 7.88 -16.37
CA LYS A 213 2.29 6.89 -15.55
C LYS A 213 1.59 6.78 -14.19
N VAL A 214 0.77 5.74 -14.05
CA VAL A 214 0.09 5.38 -12.79
C VAL A 214 0.67 4.05 -12.30
N VAL A 215 1.24 4.03 -11.10
CA VAL A 215 1.92 2.82 -10.57
C VAL A 215 0.88 1.83 -10.02
N LEU A 216 0.28 1.04 -10.90
CA LEU A 216 -0.73 0.02 -10.53
C LEU A 216 -0.16 -1.13 -9.69
N SER A 217 1.12 -1.50 -9.90
CA SER A 217 1.77 -2.60 -9.19
C SER A 217 1.79 -2.36 -7.67
N HIS A 218 1.50 -3.40 -6.90
CA HIS A 218 1.20 -3.34 -5.46
C HIS A 218 0.26 -2.19 -5.01
N ASN A 219 -0.62 -1.67 -5.87
CA ASN A 219 -1.46 -0.48 -5.63
C ASN A 219 -0.65 0.81 -5.28
N GLN A 220 0.61 0.97 -5.67
CA GLN A 220 1.43 2.08 -5.13
C GLN A 220 1.00 3.50 -5.56
N GLY A 221 0.36 3.63 -6.72
CA GLY A 221 -0.22 4.88 -7.22
C GLY A 221 -1.70 5.06 -6.91
N LEU A 222 -2.34 4.10 -6.21
CA LEU A 222 -3.77 4.08 -5.93
C LEU A 222 -4.05 3.89 -4.44
N TYR A 223 -4.90 4.71 -3.84
CA TYR A 223 -5.28 4.52 -2.45
C TYR A 223 -6.77 4.74 -2.25
N LEU A 224 -7.46 3.75 -1.68
CA LEU A 224 -8.87 3.85 -1.31
C LEU A 224 -8.97 3.95 0.21
N TYR A 225 -9.56 5.05 0.70
CA TYR A 225 -9.90 5.24 2.11
C TYR A 225 -11.42 5.36 2.21
N LYS A 226 -12.08 4.36 2.79
CA LYS A 226 -13.54 4.20 2.80
C LYS A 226 -14.12 4.21 1.38
N ASN A 227 -14.72 5.33 0.98
CA ASN A 227 -15.30 5.59 -0.33
C ASN A 227 -14.49 6.63 -1.14
N ILE A 228 -13.40 7.17 -0.61
CA ILE A 228 -12.55 8.15 -1.29
C ILE A 228 -11.36 7.42 -1.92
N LEU A 229 -11.32 7.39 -3.25
CA LEU A 229 -10.20 6.86 -4.04
C LEU A 229 -9.32 8.02 -4.51
N ALA A 230 -8.02 7.98 -4.19
CA ALA A 230 -7.04 8.89 -4.76
C ALA A 230 -6.07 8.15 -5.70
N ILE A 231 -5.70 8.82 -6.79
CA ILE A 231 -4.89 8.31 -7.89
C ILE A 231 -3.80 9.31 -8.19
N LEU A 232 -2.53 8.90 -8.12
CA LEU A 232 -1.40 9.73 -8.53
C LEU A 232 -1.07 9.51 -10.01
N SER A 233 -1.35 10.52 -10.82
CA SER A 233 -0.74 10.70 -12.14
C SER A 233 0.70 11.19 -11.94
N VAL A 234 1.67 10.29 -12.11
CA VAL A 234 3.10 10.62 -11.95
C VAL A 234 3.58 11.43 -13.15
N GLN A 235 3.11 11.12 -14.37
CA GLN A 235 3.48 11.85 -15.58
C GLN A 235 2.96 13.29 -15.55
N GLN A 236 1.69 13.50 -15.17
CA GLN A 236 1.06 14.82 -15.14
C GLN A 236 1.16 15.51 -13.78
N GLN A 237 1.89 14.93 -12.81
CA GLN A 237 2.09 15.50 -11.46
C GLN A 237 0.80 15.99 -10.82
N THR A 238 -0.20 15.12 -10.85
CA THR A 238 -1.59 15.45 -10.50
C THR A 238 -2.19 14.31 -9.69
N ILE A 239 -2.92 14.66 -8.64
CA ILE A 239 -3.67 13.72 -7.80
C ILE A 239 -5.14 13.87 -8.12
N HIS A 240 -5.74 12.83 -8.71
CA HIS A 240 -7.18 12.77 -8.95
C HIS A 240 -7.87 12.10 -7.76
N VAL A 241 -8.93 12.72 -7.26
CA VAL A 241 -9.69 12.23 -6.10
C VAL A 241 -11.12 11.96 -6.55
N PHE A 242 -11.53 10.71 -6.41
CA PHE A 242 -12.85 10.20 -6.75
C PHE A 242 -13.59 9.75 -5.50
N GLN A 243 -14.92 9.85 -5.52
CA GLN A 243 -15.79 9.17 -4.59
C GLN A 243 -16.43 7.96 -5.28
N VAL A 244 -16.23 6.79 -4.69
CA VAL A 244 -16.81 5.52 -5.14
C VAL A 244 -18.19 5.37 -4.50
N THR A 245 -19.23 5.17 -5.31
CA THR A 245 -20.61 4.99 -4.80
C THR A 245 -20.89 3.52 -4.45
N PRO A 246 -21.87 3.23 -3.56
CA PRO A 246 -22.31 1.86 -3.24
C PRO A 246 -22.84 1.06 -4.44
N GLU A 247 -23.22 1.74 -5.53
CA GLU A 247 -23.65 1.17 -6.81
C GLU A 247 -22.47 0.82 -7.73
N GLY A 248 -21.25 1.21 -7.36
CA GLY A 248 -20.03 0.92 -8.10
C GLY A 248 -19.67 1.93 -9.19
N THR A 249 -19.95 3.22 -8.97
CA THR A 249 -19.59 4.29 -9.92
C THR A 249 -18.52 5.24 -9.36
N PHE A 250 -17.73 5.86 -10.26
CA PHE A 250 -16.71 6.85 -9.92
C PHE A 250 -17.25 8.28 -10.09
N ILE A 251 -17.46 9.01 -9.00
CA ILE A 251 -17.74 10.45 -9.03
C ILE A 251 -16.40 11.19 -8.92
N ASP A 252 -16.09 12.10 -9.85
CA ASP A 252 -14.94 13.00 -9.72
C ASP A 252 -15.24 14.05 -8.64
N VAL A 253 -14.34 14.19 -7.66
CA VAL A 253 -14.49 15.10 -6.51
C VAL A 253 -13.55 16.27 -6.60
N ARG A 254 -12.29 16.05 -7.04
CA ARG A 254 -11.29 17.10 -7.25
C ARG A 254 -10.04 16.58 -7.91
N THR A 255 -9.33 17.50 -8.56
CA THR A 255 -8.01 17.28 -9.13
C THR A 255 -7.02 18.25 -8.48
N ILE A 256 -5.97 17.72 -7.85
CA ILE A 256 -5.01 18.48 -7.02
C ILE A 256 -3.63 18.45 -7.71
N GLY A 257 -3.06 19.62 -8.01
CA GLY A 257 -1.76 19.73 -8.67
C GLY A 257 -1.50 21.16 -9.15
N ARG A 258 -1.76 21.42 -10.44
CA ARG A 258 -1.75 22.77 -11.05
C ARG A 258 -2.58 23.76 -10.24
N PHE A 259 -3.78 23.34 -9.87
CA PHE A 259 -4.71 24.05 -9.01
C PHE A 259 -4.99 23.25 -7.73
N CYS A 260 -5.54 23.91 -6.71
CA CYS A 260 -5.92 23.29 -5.44
C CYS A 260 -7.41 23.45 -5.13
N TYR A 261 -8.04 24.54 -5.61
CA TYR A 261 -9.48 24.74 -5.60
C TYR A 261 -10.06 24.57 -7.01
N GLU A 262 -11.35 24.23 -7.08
CA GLU A 262 -12.07 24.00 -8.34
C GLU A 262 -12.29 25.30 -9.14
N ASP A 263 -12.39 26.44 -8.45
CA ASP A 263 -12.60 27.77 -9.02
C ASP A 263 -11.30 28.56 -9.28
N ASP A 264 -10.13 28.00 -8.96
CA ASP A 264 -8.81 28.59 -9.27
C ASP A 264 -8.69 28.89 -10.78
N LEU A 265 -9.08 27.93 -11.64
CA LEU A 265 -9.01 28.10 -13.10
C LEU A 265 -9.92 29.22 -13.60
N LEU A 266 -11.12 29.37 -13.03
CA LEU A 266 -12.05 30.45 -13.37
C LEU A 266 -11.46 31.82 -12.97
N THR A 267 -10.89 31.89 -11.77
CA THR A 267 -10.24 33.10 -11.23
C THR A 267 -9.04 33.51 -12.07
N VAL A 268 -8.15 32.57 -12.40
CA VAL A 268 -6.99 32.82 -13.28
C VAL A 268 -7.45 33.25 -14.68
N SER A 269 -8.46 32.60 -15.26
CA SER A 269 -8.99 32.96 -16.58
C SER A 269 -9.62 34.35 -16.62
N ALA A 270 -10.20 34.82 -15.51
CA ALA A 270 -10.77 36.15 -15.40
C ALA A 270 -9.71 37.27 -15.29
N VAL A 271 -8.54 36.97 -14.71
CA VAL A 271 -7.44 37.92 -14.53
C VAL A 271 -6.46 37.92 -15.72
N PHE A 272 -6.28 36.78 -16.39
CA PHE A 272 -5.35 36.60 -17.50
C PHE A 272 -6.09 36.21 -18.80
N PRO A 273 -6.46 37.19 -19.66
CA PRO A 273 -7.22 36.94 -20.90
C PRO A 273 -6.48 36.10 -21.96
N GLU A 274 -5.19 35.82 -21.75
CA GLU A 274 -4.41 34.87 -22.55
C GLU A 274 -4.85 33.43 -22.24
N VAL A 275 -4.99 33.07 -20.96
CA VAL A 275 -5.52 31.77 -20.52
C VAL A 275 -6.94 31.56 -21.05
N GLN A 276 -7.76 32.62 -21.10
CA GLN A 276 -9.12 32.56 -21.64
C GLN A 276 -9.15 32.38 -23.17
N ARG A 277 -8.25 33.05 -23.92
CA ARG A 277 -8.13 32.90 -25.38
C ARG A 277 -7.57 31.52 -25.79
N ASP A 278 -6.57 31.04 -25.07
CA ASP A 278 -6.01 29.71 -25.25
C ASP A 278 -7.07 28.62 -24.98
N SER A 279 -7.88 28.80 -23.92
CA SER A 279 -9.02 27.91 -23.63
C SER A 279 -10.11 27.93 -24.72
N GLN A 280 -10.39 29.09 -25.34
CA GLN A 280 -11.39 29.22 -26.42
C GLN A 280 -10.91 28.71 -27.78
N THR A 281 -9.59 28.70 -28.02
CA THR A 281 -8.98 28.19 -29.27
C THR A 281 -8.65 26.71 -29.21
N GLY A 282 -8.90 26.04 -28.07
CA GLY A 282 -8.51 24.66 -27.84
C GLY A 282 -7.00 24.46 -27.62
N MET A 283 -6.21 25.55 -27.64
CA MET A 283 -4.76 25.53 -27.39
C MET A 283 -4.43 26.10 -26.01
N ALA A 284 -5.13 25.61 -24.98
CA ALA A 284 -4.66 25.76 -23.61
C ALA A 284 -3.20 25.30 -23.56
N ASN A 285 -2.27 26.20 -23.20
CA ASN A 285 -0.85 25.90 -23.01
C ASN A 285 -0.42 25.77 -21.53
N PRO A 286 -1.07 24.97 -20.65
CA PRO A 286 -0.62 24.74 -19.27
C PRO A 286 0.86 24.37 -19.11
N PHE A 287 1.46 23.73 -20.12
CA PHE A 287 2.88 23.38 -20.13
C PHE A 287 3.80 24.60 -20.07
N ARG A 288 3.35 25.76 -20.58
CA ARG A 288 4.11 27.02 -20.59
C ARG A 288 3.65 28.02 -19.54
N ASP A 289 2.90 27.59 -18.53
CA ASP A 289 2.54 28.44 -17.40
C ASP A 289 3.82 29.05 -16.76
N PRO A 290 3.93 30.39 -16.67
CA PRO A 290 5.09 31.03 -16.05
C PRO A 290 5.08 30.92 -14.52
N PHE A 291 3.94 30.52 -13.94
CA PHE A 291 3.72 30.39 -12.51
C PHE A 291 4.05 28.97 -12.02
N ILE A 292 4.47 28.86 -10.77
CA ILE A 292 4.63 27.57 -10.07
C ILE A 292 3.22 27.02 -9.76
N ASN A 293 3.00 25.71 -9.93
CA ASN A 293 1.70 25.11 -9.64
C ASN A 293 1.28 25.32 -8.18
N SER A 294 -0.02 25.42 -7.95
CA SER A 294 -0.60 25.80 -6.65
C SER A 294 -0.15 24.90 -5.51
N LEU A 295 -0.12 23.57 -5.72
CA LEU A 295 0.33 22.61 -4.71
C LEU A 295 1.81 22.81 -4.35
N LYS A 296 2.68 22.95 -5.35
CA LYS A 296 4.12 23.17 -5.15
C LYS A 296 4.41 24.54 -4.54
N HIS A 297 3.68 25.58 -4.95
CA HIS A 297 3.79 26.90 -4.34
C HIS A 297 3.45 26.86 -2.84
N ARG A 298 2.38 26.13 -2.45
CA ARG A 298 2.01 25.94 -1.03
C ARG A 298 3.09 25.21 -0.23
N LEU A 299 3.74 24.19 -0.82
CA LEU A 299 4.90 23.52 -0.22
C LEU A 299 6.09 24.49 -0.02
N LEU A 300 6.45 25.27 -1.03
CA LEU A 300 7.54 26.25 -0.94
C LEU A 300 7.24 27.36 0.09
N VAL A 301 5.99 27.83 0.16
CA VAL A 301 5.53 28.82 1.15
C VAL A 301 5.58 28.24 2.57
N TYR A 302 5.21 26.97 2.77
CA TYR A 302 5.33 26.30 4.06
C TYR A 302 6.80 26.24 4.52
N LEU A 303 7.71 25.81 3.64
CA LEU A 303 9.14 25.73 3.94
C LEU A 303 9.75 27.11 4.23
N TRP A 304 9.36 28.16 3.48
CA TRP A 304 9.75 29.54 3.79
C TRP A 304 9.25 29.99 5.16
N ARG A 305 7.96 29.77 5.47
CA ARG A 305 7.37 30.14 6.76
C ARG A 305 8.06 29.43 7.93
N ARG A 306 8.44 28.16 7.77
CA ARG A 306 9.22 27.41 8.77
C ARG A 306 10.61 28.03 8.97
N ALA A 307 11.33 28.35 7.88
CA ALA A 307 12.62 29.04 7.95
C ALA A 307 12.53 30.49 8.49
N GLU A 308 11.36 31.12 8.40
CA GLU A 308 11.08 32.43 8.99
C GLU A 308 10.76 32.35 10.48
N GLN A 309 10.00 31.35 10.91
CA GLN A 309 9.69 31.08 12.32
C GLN A 309 10.93 30.68 13.13
N ASP A 310 11.86 29.94 12.51
CA ASP A 310 13.18 29.63 13.08
C ASP A 310 14.02 30.89 13.38
N GLY A 311 13.71 32.03 12.74
CA GLY A 311 14.37 33.33 12.95
C GLY A 311 15.83 33.41 12.49
N SER A 312 16.48 32.26 12.26
CA SER A 312 17.87 32.13 11.87
C SER A 312 18.12 32.66 10.47
N ALA A 313 19.08 33.60 10.34
CA ALA A 313 19.58 34.04 9.03
C ALA A 313 20.19 32.88 8.21
N MET A 314 20.64 31.80 8.86
CA MET A 314 21.16 30.61 8.19
C MET A 314 20.03 29.82 7.52
N ALA A 315 18.88 29.67 8.19
CA ALA A 315 17.71 28.97 7.67
C ALA A 315 17.19 29.63 6.38
N LYS A 316 17.00 30.95 6.41
CA LYS A 316 16.59 31.73 5.23
C LYS A 316 17.59 31.62 4.08
N ARG A 317 18.90 31.65 4.36
CA ARG A 317 19.95 31.46 3.34
C ARG A 317 19.93 30.06 2.73
N ARG A 318 19.75 29.01 3.54
CA ARG A 318 19.64 27.62 3.05
C ARG A 318 18.39 27.42 2.19
N PHE A 319 17.25 27.99 2.55
CA PHE A 319 16.07 27.96 1.70
C PHE A 319 16.35 28.54 0.30
N PHE A 320 17.00 29.70 0.22
CA PHE A 320 17.38 30.27 -1.09
C PHE A 320 18.46 29.46 -1.81
N GLN A 321 19.41 28.86 -1.09
CA GLN A 321 20.45 27.99 -1.67
C GLN A 321 19.85 26.75 -2.36
N TYR A 322 18.79 26.17 -1.79
CA TYR A 322 18.16 24.96 -2.31
C TYR A 322 16.82 25.22 -3.03
N PHE A 323 16.45 26.48 -3.26
CA PHE A 323 15.16 26.86 -3.84
C PHE A 323 14.88 26.17 -5.18
N ASP A 324 15.87 26.16 -6.09
CA ASP A 324 15.72 25.53 -7.40
C ASP A 324 15.59 24.00 -7.30
N GLN A 325 16.27 23.36 -6.36
CA GLN A 325 16.14 21.92 -6.09
C GLN A 325 14.75 21.59 -5.54
N LEU A 326 14.28 22.34 -4.54
CA LEU A 326 12.94 22.22 -3.97
C LEU A 326 11.84 22.43 -5.03
N ARG A 327 12.04 23.40 -5.94
CA ARG A 327 11.15 23.66 -7.08
C ARG A 327 11.16 22.51 -8.12
N GLN A 328 12.29 21.83 -8.29
CA GLN A 328 12.44 20.70 -9.21
C GLN A 328 11.87 19.38 -8.67
N LEU A 329 11.60 19.27 -7.37
CA LEU A 329 10.98 18.08 -6.77
C LEU A 329 9.68 17.67 -7.49
N ARG A 330 9.45 16.37 -7.59
CA ARG A 330 8.28 15.74 -8.20
C ARG A 330 7.65 14.73 -7.26
N MET A 331 6.32 14.65 -7.25
CA MET A 331 5.54 13.64 -6.56
C MET A 331 5.85 12.27 -7.15
N TRP A 332 6.20 11.33 -6.26
CA TRP A 332 6.55 9.95 -6.60
C TRP A 332 5.51 8.96 -6.11
N LYS A 333 4.98 9.19 -4.90
CA LYS A 333 4.03 8.29 -4.24
C LYS A 333 3.07 9.08 -3.37
N MET A 334 1.85 8.59 -3.22
CA MET A 334 0.85 9.20 -2.35
C MET A 334 0.13 8.16 -1.50
N GLN A 335 -0.55 8.63 -0.45
CA GLN A 335 -1.41 7.86 0.43
C GLN A 335 -2.47 8.77 1.05
N LEU A 336 -3.68 8.26 1.28
CA LEU A 336 -4.66 8.92 2.16
C LEU A 336 -4.39 8.49 3.60
N LEU A 337 -4.26 9.46 4.51
CA LEU A 337 -4.17 9.21 5.96
C LEU A 337 -5.58 9.14 6.58
N ASP A 338 -6.50 9.96 6.06
CA ASP A 338 -7.92 9.96 6.37
C ASP A 338 -8.72 10.53 5.18
N GLU A 339 -9.97 10.93 5.40
CA GLU A 339 -10.86 11.51 4.38
C GLU A 339 -10.35 12.84 3.78
N ASN A 340 -9.51 13.57 4.51
CA ASN A 340 -9.12 14.95 4.20
C ASN A 340 -7.61 15.11 3.97
N HIS A 341 -6.77 14.22 4.50
CA HIS A 341 -5.33 14.37 4.53
C HIS A 341 -4.59 13.41 3.59
N LEU A 342 -3.77 13.98 2.72
CA LEU A 342 -2.82 13.27 1.87
C LEU A 342 -1.43 13.25 2.49
N PHE A 343 -0.75 12.13 2.33
CA PHE A 343 0.68 11.97 2.57
C PHE A 343 1.38 11.76 1.22
N ILE A 344 2.29 12.67 0.85
CA ILE A 344 2.88 12.74 -0.49
C ILE A 344 4.41 12.66 -0.37
N LYS A 345 5.03 11.67 -1.04
CA LYS A 345 6.49 11.56 -1.20
C LYS A 345 6.92 12.38 -2.42
N TYR A 346 7.73 13.40 -2.19
CA TYR A 346 8.43 14.18 -3.21
C TYR A 346 9.90 13.74 -3.30
N THR A 347 10.44 13.67 -4.51
CA THR A 347 11.86 13.34 -4.78
C THR A 347 12.30 13.98 -6.11
N SER A 348 13.53 13.70 -6.59
CA SER A 348 14.04 14.25 -7.85
C SER A 348 13.36 13.66 -9.10
N GLU A 349 13.32 14.42 -10.19
CA GLU A 349 12.71 13.96 -11.46
C GLU A 349 13.39 12.69 -12.01
N ASP A 350 14.70 12.51 -11.81
CA ASP A 350 15.43 11.33 -12.28
C ASP A 350 15.08 10.04 -11.52
N VAL A 351 14.68 10.14 -10.25
CA VAL A 351 14.13 9.00 -9.49
C VAL A 351 12.69 8.72 -9.94
N VAL A 352 11.88 9.78 -10.08
CA VAL A 352 10.48 9.68 -10.53
C VAL A 352 10.35 9.10 -11.94
N THR A 353 11.31 9.37 -12.82
CA THR A 353 11.38 8.83 -14.18
C THR A 353 12.04 7.45 -14.26
N LEU A 354 12.49 6.86 -13.15
CA LEU A 354 13.28 5.62 -13.12
C LEU A 354 14.56 5.69 -13.97
N ARG A 355 15.16 6.89 -14.11
CA ARG A 355 16.49 7.08 -14.71
C ARG A 355 17.59 6.74 -13.71
N VAL A 356 17.34 7.04 -12.43
CA VAL A 356 18.19 6.69 -11.29
C VAL A 356 17.37 5.80 -10.34
N THR A 357 17.95 4.67 -9.93
CA THR A 357 17.31 3.68 -9.04
C THR A 357 17.84 3.72 -7.61
N ASP A 358 18.65 4.71 -7.26
CA ASP A 358 19.31 4.81 -5.95
C ASP A 358 18.33 5.39 -4.89
N PRO A 359 17.95 4.63 -3.85
CA PRO A 359 17.01 5.08 -2.82
C PRO A 359 17.63 6.07 -1.82
N SER A 360 18.94 6.34 -1.88
CA SER A 360 19.62 7.29 -0.98
C SER A 360 19.31 8.76 -1.28
N GLN A 361 18.63 9.06 -2.40
CA GLN A 361 18.30 10.42 -2.82
C GLN A 361 17.37 11.14 -1.82
N ALA A 362 17.65 12.42 -1.59
CA ALA A 362 16.86 13.27 -0.71
C ALA A 362 15.37 13.25 -1.11
N SER A 363 14.53 12.90 -0.14
CA SER A 363 13.07 12.78 -0.32
C SER A 363 12.36 13.56 0.79
N PHE A 364 11.28 14.23 0.42
CA PHE A 364 10.42 15.00 1.32
C PHE A 364 9.05 14.35 1.44
N PHE A 365 8.51 14.38 2.66
CA PHE A 365 7.22 13.79 3.01
C PHE A 365 6.27 14.87 3.46
N VAL A 366 5.22 15.11 2.67
CA VAL A 366 4.33 16.26 2.81
C VAL A 366 2.95 15.79 3.26
N VAL A 367 2.46 16.33 4.39
CA VAL A 367 1.08 16.16 4.83
C VAL A 367 0.27 17.36 4.33
N TYR A 368 -0.71 17.09 3.46
CA TYR A 368 -1.54 18.10 2.80
C TYR A 368 -3.02 17.88 3.09
N ASN A 369 -3.72 18.92 3.56
CA ASN A 369 -5.17 18.90 3.75
C ASN A 369 -5.88 19.30 2.45
N MET A 370 -6.67 18.40 1.89
CA MET A 370 -7.40 18.61 0.64
C MET A 370 -8.55 19.62 0.76
N VAL A 371 -9.09 19.86 1.95
CA VAL A 371 -10.26 20.72 2.20
C VAL A 371 -9.83 22.16 2.48
N THR A 372 -8.88 22.38 3.39
CA THR A 372 -8.31 23.72 3.63
C THR A 372 -7.29 24.12 2.57
N THR A 373 -6.80 23.16 1.77
CA THR A 373 -5.69 23.28 0.81
C THR A 373 -4.34 23.65 1.44
N GLU A 374 -4.14 23.34 2.72
CA GLU A 374 -2.93 23.69 3.45
C GLU A 374 -1.94 22.54 3.58
N VAL A 375 -0.65 22.85 3.48
CA VAL A 375 0.41 21.95 3.91
C VAL A 375 0.54 22.05 5.43
N ILE A 376 0.31 20.95 6.13
CA ILE A 376 0.34 20.87 7.61
C ILE A 376 1.76 20.60 8.09
N ALA A 377 2.43 19.64 7.47
CA ALA A 377 3.74 19.17 7.87
C ALA A 377 4.60 18.80 6.66
N VAL A 378 5.90 19.01 6.79
CA VAL A 378 6.92 18.51 5.85
C VAL A 378 8.04 17.88 6.67
N PHE A 379 8.35 16.63 6.36
CA PHE A 379 9.41 15.85 6.97
C PHE A 379 10.46 15.46 5.91
N GLU A 380 11.70 15.29 6.35
CA GLU A 380 12.79 14.77 5.52
C GLU A 380 12.91 13.25 5.69
N ASN A 381 13.56 12.56 4.75
CA ASN A 381 13.78 11.11 4.82
C ASN A 381 14.57 10.66 6.07
N THR A 382 15.36 11.55 6.67
CA THR A 382 16.14 11.33 7.89
C THR A 382 15.48 11.87 9.16
N SER A 383 14.19 12.20 9.11
CA SER A 383 13.45 12.76 10.26
C SER A 383 13.16 11.71 11.33
N ASP A 384 13.74 11.88 12.52
CA ASP A 384 13.44 11.07 13.70
C ASP A 384 11.96 11.19 14.12
N GLU A 385 11.31 12.35 13.90
CA GLU A 385 9.87 12.56 14.14
C GLU A 385 9.01 11.65 13.25
N LEU A 386 9.35 11.57 11.96
CA LEU A 386 8.64 10.69 11.03
C LEU A 386 8.88 9.21 11.37
N LEU A 387 10.08 8.86 11.85
CA LEU A 387 10.40 7.53 12.33
C LEU A 387 9.57 7.19 13.59
N GLU A 388 9.50 8.08 14.58
CA GLU A 388 8.67 7.90 15.79
C GLU A 388 7.18 7.77 15.44
N LEU A 389 6.68 8.59 14.50
CA LEU A 389 5.31 8.45 13.99
C LEU A 389 5.11 7.09 13.31
N PHE A 390 6.07 6.60 12.54
CA PHE A 390 5.98 5.30 11.87
C PHE A 390 6.09 4.12 12.85
N GLU A 391 6.89 4.22 13.91
CA GLU A 391 6.98 3.20 14.97
C GLU A 391 5.68 3.13 15.79
N ASN A 392 5.11 4.27 16.16
CA ASN A 392 3.89 4.34 16.98
C ASN A 392 2.59 4.08 16.19
N PHE A 393 2.54 4.46 14.91
CA PHE A 393 1.32 4.42 14.08
C PHE A 393 1.46 3.55 12.81
N CYS A 394 2.39 2.59 12.82
CA CYS A 394 2.74 1.75 11.67
C CYS A 394 1.55 1.13 10.93
N ASP A 395 0.52 0.69 11.66
CA ASP A 395 -0.72 0.13 11.12
C ASP A 395 -1.48 1.11 10.19
N LEU A 396 -1.44 2.41 10.48
CA LEU A 396 -2.11 3.45 9.68
C LEU A 396 -1.36 3.77 8.38
N PHE A 397 -0.03 3.68 8.40
CA PHE A 397 0.80 3.91 7.22
C PHE A 397 0.88 2.70 6.29
N ARG A 398 0.67 1.48 6.77
CA ARG A 398 0.89 0.27 5.96
C ARG A 398 -0.24 -0.12 5.02
N ASN A 399 -1.49 0.11 5.38
CA ASN A 399 -2.63 -0.41 4.62
C ASN A 399 -3.79 0.58 4.58
N ALA A 400 -4.47 0.60 3.43
CA ALA A 400 -5.88 0.93 3.34
C ALA A 400 -6.68 -0.09 4.17
N THR A 401 -6.69 0.11 5.50
CA THR A 401 -7.45 -0.73 6.41
C THR A 401 -8.92 -0.53 6.14
N LEU A 402 -9.54 -1.52 5.50
CA LEU A 402 -10.98 -1.51 5.26
C LEU A 402 -11.70 -1.28 6.59
N HIS A 403 -12.54 -0.24 6.64
CA HIS A 403 -13.22 0.17 7.88
C HIS A 403 -14.46 -0.69 8.20
N SER A 404 -14.59 -1.84 7.54
CA SER A 404 -15.50 -2.91 7.93
C SER A 404 -15.31 -3.27 9.41
N GLU A 405 -16.43 -3.58 10.08
CA GLU A 405 -16.44 -4.12 11.46
C GLU A 405 -15.59 -5.40 11.58
N VAL A 406 -15.41 -6.08 10.46
CA VAL A 406 -14.54 -7.23 10.23
C VAL A 406 -13.09 -6.75 10.05
N GLN A 407 -12.48 -6.23 11.12
CA GLN A 407 -11.03 -5.91 11.15
C GLN A 407 -10.16 -7.18 11.17
N PHE A 408 -10.30 -8.04 10.17
CA PHE A 408 -9.46 -9.20 9.92
C PHE A 408 -8.81 -9.05 8.55
N PRO A 409 -7.73 -8.25 8.41
CA PRO A 409 -6.76 -8.59 7.38
C PRO A 409 -6.40 -10.06 7.59
N CYS A 410 -6.47 -10.85 6.51
CA CYS A 410 -6.14 -12.27 6.51
C CYS A 410 -4.89 -12.50 7.35
N SER A 411 -4.95 -13.45 8.29
CA SER A 411 -3.91 -13.73 9.29
C SER A 411 -2.51 -13.43 8.76
N ALA A 412 -1.94 -12.29 9.18
CA ALA A 412 -0.69 -11.77 8.65
C ALA A 412 0.32 -12.90 8.53
N SER A 413 0.79 -13.16 7.31
CA SER A 413 1.39 -14.43 6.91
C SER A 413 2.35 -14.94 7.99
N SER A 414 1.96 -16.03 8.67
CA SER A 414 2.71 -16.63 9.78
C SER A 414 3.91 -17.43 9.27
N ASN A 415 4.61 -16.83 8.31
CA ASN A 415 5.71 -17.37 7.57
C ASN A 415 7.02 -17.08 8.33
N ASN A 416 7.94 -18.03 8.33
CA ASN A 416 9.28 -17.83 8.89
C ASN A 416 10.00 -16.65 8.20
N PHE A 417 9.68 -16.34 6.95
CA PHE A 417 10.19 -15.15 6.25
C PHE A 417 9.74 -13.83 6.88
N ALA A 418 8.46 -13.67 7.26
CA ALA A 418 8.02 -12.49 8.01
C ALA A 418 8.76 -12.39 9.35
N ARG A 419 8.92 -13.50 10.06
CA ARG A 419 9.68 -13.53 11.32
C ARG A 419 11.17 -13.22 11.14
N GLN A 420 11.77 -13.56 10.00
CA GLN A 420 13.14 -13.16 9.64
C GLN A 420 13.21 -11.68 9.24
N ILE A 421 12.23 -11.14 8.52
CA ILE A 421 12.16 -9.72 8.17
C ILE A 421 12.02 -8.88 9.44
N GLN A 422 11.16 -9.28 10.39
CA GLN A 422 11.05 -8.63 11.69
C GLN A 422 12.37 -8.67 12.49
N ARG A 423 13.19 -9.72 12.34
CA ARG A 423 14.53 -9.82 12.94
C ARG A 423 15.56 -8.95 12.21
N ARG A 424 15.48 -8.80 10.89
CA ARG A 424 16.30 -7.84 10.11
C ARG A 424 15.94 -6.39 10.46
N LEU A 425 14.65 -6.10 10.61
CA LEU A 425 14.12 -4.83 11.13
C LEU A 425 14.40 -4.61 12.63
N ALA A 426 15.00 -5.56 13.34
CA ALA A 426 15.55 -5.34 14.68
C ALA A 426 17.06 -4.97 14.66
N LEU A 427 17.71 -5.10 13.51
CA LEU A 427 19.07 -4.62 13.22
C LEU A 427 19.00 -3.22 12.55
N ILE A 428 18.23 -2.32 13.18
CA ILE A 428 17.87 -0.98 12.67
C ILE A 428 19.07 -0.09 12.24
N PRO A 429 20.31 -0.19 12.79
CA PRO A 429 21.41 0.69 12.36
C PRO A 429 21.72 0.67 10.86
N GLU A 430 21.53 -0.46 10.17
CA GLU A 430 21.84 -0.60 8.74
C GLU A 430 20.68 -0.20 7.81
N LEU A 431 19.45 -0.11 8.33
CA LEU A 431 18.25 0.28 7.57
C LEU A 431 18.07 1.81 7.46
N ARG A 432 19.00 2.60 8.02
CA ARG A 432 19.05 4.09 7.97
C ARG A 432 19.11 4.71 6.56
N ARG A 433 19.01 3.94 5.48
CA ARG A 433 19.15 4.40 4.08
C ARG A 433 18.01 4.02 3.14
N SER A 434 17.01 3.24 3.59
CA SER A 434 15.88 2.86 2.76
C SER A 434 14.55 3.24 3.42
N SER A 435 13.83 4.17 2.80
CA SER A 435 12.51 4.56 3.29
C SER A 435 11.55 3.38 3.15
N CYS A 436 10.75 3.05 4.18
CA CYS A 436 9.87 1.88 4.15
C CYS A 436 8.76 1.95 3.07
N LEU A 437 8.56 3.11 2.43
CA LEU A 437 7.72 3.26 1.25
C LEU A 437 8.28 2.54 0.00
N ASP A 438 9.56 2.19 0.02
CA ASP A 438 10.27 1.44 -1.02
C ASP A 438 10.36 -0.07 -0.70
N CYS A 439 9.73 -0.53 0.39
CA CYS A 439 9.64 -1.95 0.77
C CYS A 439 8.30 -2.58 0.32
N PRO A 440 8.26 -3.42 -0.72
CA PRO A 440 7.06 -4.16 -1.07
C PRO A 440 6.78 -5.32 -0.08
N GLY A 441 5.51 -5.49 0.30
CA GLY A 441 4.96 -6.76 0.77
C GLY A 441 5.33 -7.23 2.19
N VAL A 442 5.13 -6.41 3.24
CA VAL A 442 5.31 -6.87 4.63
C VAL A 442 4.20 -6.39 5.59
N ASP A 443 3.31 -7.30 5.95
CA ASP A 443 2.25 -7.11 6.94
C ASP A 443 2.75 -7.22 8.39
N TYR A 444 2.46 -6.21 9.22
CA TYR A 444 2.34 -6.35 10.68
C TYR A 444 1.25 -5.41 11.21
N SER A 445 0.54 -5.85 12.25
CA SER A 445 -0.47 -5.02 12.96
C SER A 445 -0.33 -5.11 14.48
N PHE A 446 -0.32 -3.96 15.17
CA PHE A 446 -0.59 -3.85 16.61
C PHE A 446 -1.31 -2.54 17.04
N ARG A 447 -2.62 -2.67 17.26
CA ARG A 447 -3.49 -1.92 18.21
C ARG A 447 -3.74 -0.41 18.01
N VAL A 448 -5.02 -0.14 17.78
CA VAL A 448 -5.80 1.11 17.86
C VAL A 448 -5.64 1.91 19.17
N PHE A 449 -5.50 3.25 19.10
CA PHE A 449 -6.50 4.23 19.60
C PHE A 449 -6.23 5.72 19.26
N ARG A 450 -7.30 6.41 18.80
CA ARG A 450 -7.60 7.86 18.82
C ARG A 450 -6.57 8.90 18.31
N SER A 451 -7.03 9.69 17.33
CA SER A 451 -6.77 11.14 17.16
C SER A 451 -5.32 11.58 17.31
N ILE A 452 -4.57 11.60 16.21
CA ILE A 452 -3.28 12.30 16.13
C ILE A 452 -3.54 13.81 16.27
N GLN A 453 -3.39 14.33 17.49
CA GLN A 453 -3.17 15.76 17.69
C GLN A 453 -1.67 16.01 17.52
N PHE A 454 -1.30 16.74 16.47
CA PHE A 454 0.05 17.26 16.32
C PHE A 454 0.31 18.28 17.45
N HIS A 455 1.02 17.86 18.48
CA HIS A 455 1.55 18.74 19.53
C HIS A 455 3.06 18.76 19.39
N VAL A 456 3.61 19.95 19.14
CA VAL A 456 5.02 20.16 18.79
C VAL A 456 5.81 20.57 20.03
N PRO A 457 6.80 19.78 20.48
CA PRO A 457 7.97 20.29 21.19
C PRO A 457 9.12 20.55 20.21
N ILE A 458 9.90 21.58 20.50
CA ILE A 458 10.97 22.12 19.65
C ILE A 458 12.27 21.34 19.83
N LEU A 459 13.00 21.05 18.73
CA LEU A 459 14.48 21.02 18.65
C LEU A 459 14.99 21.09 17.19
N ASP A 460 16.31 21.16 17.00
CA ASP A 460 17.00 21.96 15.96
C ASP A 460 16.81 21.52 14.47
N PRO A 461 16.52 22.41 13.48
CA PRO A 461 15.97 21.99 12.17
C PRO A 461 16.96 21.59 11.05
N TRP A 462 18.25 21.34 11.32
CA TRP A 462 19.29 21.67 10.32
C TRP A 462 20.53 20.74 10.18
N ASP A 463 20.54 19.56 10.79
CA ASP A 463 21.77 18.75 10.97
C ASP A 463 22.30 17.97 9.74
N PHE A 464 21.54 17.85 8.64
CA PHE A 464 21.98 17.14 7.42
C PHE A 464 23.33 17.65 6.87
N TRP A 465 23.54 18.97 6.92
CA TRP A 465 24.69 19.64 6.29
C TRP A 465 26.06 19.48 6.98
N LYS A 466 26.16 18.65 8.03
CA LYS A 466 27.45 18.33 8.68
C LYS A 466 28.11 17.04 8.16
N LEU A 467 27.38 16.14 7.49
CA LEU A 467 27.82 14.76 7.30
C LEU A 467 28.18 14.34 5.87
N GLU A 468 27.83 15.14 4.84
CA GLU A 468 28.07 14.77 3.43
C GLU A 468 29.36 15.34 2.80
N PHE A 469 30.12 16.21 3.49
CA PHE A 469 31.28 16.88 2.89
C PHE A 469 32.65 16.68 3.55
N ASP A 470 32.74 16.16 4.79
CA ASP A 470 34.02 15.75 5.38
C ASP A 470 34.27 14.25 5.19
N GLY A 471 34.81 13.90 4.02
CA GLY A 471 35.14 12.53 3.63
C GLY A 471 36.37 11.96 4.35
N SER A 472 36.25 11.57 5.63
CA SER A 472 37.21 10.65 6.27
C SER A 472 36.65 9.92 7.51
N GLY A 473 36.71 8.59 7.51
CA GLY A 473 36.29 7.75 8.65
C GLY A 473 36.48 6.26 8.36
N PRO A 474 37.08 5.45 9.27
CA PRO A 474 37.76 4.21 8.88
C PRO A 474 36.88 2.95 8.96
N GLY A 475 37.22 1.95 8.14
CA GLY A 475 36.61 0.62 8.19
C GLY A 475 37.11 -0.23 9.36
N PHE A 476 36.26 -1.13 9.83
CA PHE A 476 36.61 -2.19 10.79
C PHE A 476 36.05 -3.54 10.32
N GLN A 477 36.92 -4.54 10.24
CA GLN A 477 36.52 -5.94 10.08
C GLN A 477 36.21 -6.55 11.45
N GLY A 478 35.19 -7.41 11.51
CA GLY A 478 34.87 -8.19 12.71
C GLY A 478 34.14 -9.48 12.33
N SER A 479 34.82 -10.61 12.43
CA SER A 479 34.27 -11.95 12.26
C SER A 479 33.83 -12.53 13.62
N CYS A 480 32.78 -13.36 13.63
CA CYS A 480 32.66 -14.42 14.64
C CYS A 480 31.69 -15.54 14.24
N SER A 481 31.88 -16.68 14.89
CA SER A 481 31.46 -18.03 14.49
C SER A 481 30.00 -18.40 14.78
N GLN A 482 29.53 -19.43 14.08
CA GLN A 482 28.33 -20.20 14.40
C GLN A 482 28.54 -21.03 15.68
N ASP A 483 27.45 -21.34 16.37
CA ASP A 483 27.33 -22.58 17.15
C ASP A 483 25.88 -23.08 17.17
N SER A 484 25.71 -24.39 17.24
CA SER A 484 24.42 -25.09 17.06
C SER A 484 24.14 -26.05 18.21
N VAL A 485 22.88 -26.14 18.66
CA VAL A 485 22.45 -27.14 19.65
C VAL A 485 21.10 -27.75 19.26
N ILE A 486 21.05 -29.08 19.27
CA ILE A 486 19.91 -29.95 18.94
C ILE A 486 19.38 -30.58 20.24
N VAL A 487 18.06 -30.65 20.46
CA VAL A 487 17.44 -31.46 21.53
C VAL A 487 16.07 -32.02 21.09
N SER A 488 15.77 -33.27 21.48
CA SER A 488 14.48 -33.98 21.34
C SER A 488 13.91 -34.36 22.73
N GLY A 489 12.67 -34.80 22.92
CA GLY A 489 11.51 -35.08 22.04
C GLY A 489 10.45 -35.90 22.83
N VAL A 490 9.42 -36.45 22.14
CA VAL A 490 8.45 -37.45 22.67
C VAL A 490 7.44 -36.90 23.75
N PRO A 491 6.21 -37.46 23.95
CA PRO A 491 5.34 -38.34 23.14
C PRO A 491 4.00 -37.70 22.69
N SER A 492 3.23 -38.45 21.90
CA SER A 492 1.87 -38.13 21.42
C SER A 492 0.74 -38.57 22.36
N ALA A 493 -0.43 -37.91 22.25
CA ALA A 493 -1.71 -38.37 22.80
C ALA A 493 -2.85 -37.98 21.83
N SER A 494 -3.79 -38.88 21.58
CA SER A 494 -4.79 -38.79 20.51
C SER A 494 -6.06 -38.02 20.91
N LEU A 495 -6.43 -37.02 20.11
CA LEU A 495 -7.72 -36.34 20.12
C LEU A 495 -8.13 -36.06 18.66
N GLN A 496 -9.41 -36.22 18.33
CA GLN A 496 -9.89 -36.05 16.95
C GLN A 496 -9.65 -34.61 16.45
N PRO A 497 -9.11 -34.41 15.24
CA PRO A 497 -8.72 -33.09 14.76
C PRO A 497 -9.93 -32.31 14.22
N SER A 498 -10.11 -31.08 14.71
CA SER A 498 -10.97 -30.09 14.05
C SER A 498 -10.21 -29.46 12.87
N LEU A 499 -10.68 -29.70 11.64
CA LEU A 499 -10.07 -29.18 10.42
C LEU A 499 -9.96 -27.65 10.41
N SER A 500 -8.74 -27.15 10.16
CA SER A 500 -8.44 -25.72 10.01
C SER A 500 -7.65 -25.52 8.72
N PHE A 501 -8.27 -24.92 7.71
CA PHE A 501 -7.65 -24.72 6.40
C PHE A 501 -6.86 -23.41 6.36
N PHE A 502 -5.62 -23.49 5.86
CA PHE A 502 -4.77 -22.33 5.58
C PHE A 502 -4.17 -22.53 4.19
N MET A 503 -4.36 -21.55 3.31
CA MET A 503 -3.84 -21.57 1.95
C MET A 503 -2.71 -20.54 1.82
N CYS A 504 -1.51 -21.02 1.52
CA CYS A 504 -0.38 -20.18 1.14
C CYS A 504 -0.22 -20.25 -0.39
N PHE A 505 -0.21 -19.09 -1.03
CA PHE A 505 0.12 -18.91 -2.44
C PHE A 505 1.55 -18.37 -2.58
#